data_AF-A0A7C4S055-F1
#
_entry.id   AF-A0A7C4S055-F1
#
_cell.length_a   1.000
_cell.length_b   1.000
_cell.length_c   1.000
_cell.angle_alpha   90.00
_cell.angle_beta   90.00
_cell.angle_gamma   90.00
#
_symmetry.space_group_name_H-M   'P 1'
#
loop_
_entity.id
_entity.type
_entity.pdbx_description
1 polymer ?
#
loop_
_entity_poly.entity_id
_entity_poly.type
_entity_poly.pdbx_seq_one_letter_code
_entity_poly.pdbx_strand_id
1 'polypeptide(L)'
;MNTTMEELSLGKLYIANDAIKLGLIDGFSSFIEVVDRVAKIAGIVEYRIIDLTEMFKKNIQSLGGELWSKGEFLSIELLSKLQPEPLGIYYLSPYYIKAYRFMGENTISNTPTNIISNYNPTGEEVVFVDISHRNLFIYEILGALWGKLIENNIKILFTDIQSLQNFMMTIGIPKALLIICPSSPFTPHEINIIKNYVSNGGKLLMIYDPSIVSSIYINMLAQEYGMHFSDGYLYDLKYNYGIYRNIVLKNFTNHPLTSNITELILFTAAQVYGGKEKLAYTFNTTYLSLLDVRNVYTPIAINGNVIAIGDLTFLLDPFHDIGDNKNFLENLVKFIKG
;
A
#
# COMPACT_ATOMS: atom_id res chain seq x y z
N MET A 1 -24.36 -9.74 21.94
CA MET A 1 -22.92 -9.67 21.67
C MET A 1 -22.23 -8.97 22.84
N ASN A 2 -21.14 -9.55 23.33
CA ASN A 2 -20.31 -9.02 24.41
C ASN A 2 -19.04 -8.38 23.83
N THR A 3 -19.18 -7.60 22.76
CA THR A 3 -18.08 -6.94 22.05
C THR A 3 -18.53 -5.59 21.51
N THR A 4 -17.59 -4.70 21.23
CA THR A 4 -17.87 -3.36 20.67
C THR A 4 -17.89 -3.40 19.15
N MET A 5 -18.58 -2.43 18.53
CA MET A 5 -18.50 -2.25 17.07
C MET A 5 -17.08 -1.95 16.60
N GLU A 6 -16.29 -1.27 17.44
CA GLU A 6 -14.87 -1.03 17.19
C GLU A 6 -14.10 -2.36 17.06
N GLU A 7 -14.28 -3.31 17.98
CA GLU A 7 -13.62 -4.63 17.90
C GLU A 7 -14.09 -5.43 16.68
N LEU A 8 -15.39 -5.39 16.37
CA LEU A 8 -15.93 -6.05 15.18
C LEU A 8 -15.38 -5.48 13.87
N SER A 9 -15.18 -4.16 13.81
CA SER A 9 -14.70 -3.47 12.61
C SER A 9 -13.26 -3.85 12.21
N LEU A 10 -12.52 -4.53 13.09
CA LEU A 10 -11.14 -4.93 12.87
C LEU A 10 -10.99 -6.10 11.90
N GLY A 11 -12.08 -6.80 11.60
CA GLY A 11 -12.06 -7.94 10.68
C GLY A 11 -11.12 -9.08 11.10
N LYS A 12 -10.81 -9.17 12.40
CA LYS A 12 -9.92 -10.19 12.96
C LYS A 12 -10.51 -11.59 12.76
N LEU A 13 -9.62 -12.57 12.62
CA LEU A 13 -10.02 -13.97 12.73
C LEU A 13 -10.26 -14.30 14.21
N TYR A 14 -11.52 -14.56 14.58
CA TYR A 14 -11.86 -15.01 15.92
C TYR A 14 -11.83 -16.53 15.97
N ILE A 15 -10.88 -17.09 16.71
CA ILE A 15 -10.88 -18.52 17.01
C ILE A 15 -12.11 -18.83 17.87
N ALA A 16 -12.74 -19.98 17.67
CA ALA A 16 -14.09 -20.26 18.14
C ALA A 16 -14.32 -20.02 19.66
N ASN A 17 -13.34 -20.29 20.52
CA ASN A 17 -13.43 -19.97 21.96
C ASN A 17 -13.59 -18.48 22.23
N ASP A 18 -12.89 -17.63 21.47
CA ASP A 18 -12.97 -16.18 21.64
C ASP A 18 -14.24 -15.62 21.01
N ALA A 19 -14.70 -16.20 19.91
CA ALA A 19 -16.00 -15.89 19.32
C ALA A 19 -17.16 -16.15 20.30
N ILE A 20 -17.12 -17.23 21.09
CA ILE A 20 -18.11 -17.51 22.15
C ILE A 20 -18.05 -16.44 23.25
N LYS A 21 -16.85 -16.11 23.75
CA LYS A 21 -16.69 -15.08 24.80
C LYS A 21 -17.22 -13.71 24.37
N LEU A 22 -16.99 -13.36 23.11
CA LEU A 22 -17.47 -12.13 22.48
C LEU A 22 -18.95 -12.19 22.10
N GLY A 23 -19.60 -13.35 22.24
CA GLY A 23 -21.00 -13.56 21.88
C GLY A 23 -21.25 -13.42 20.38
N LEU A 24 -20.25 -13.73 19.55
CA LEU A 24 -20.33 -13.78 18.09
C LEU A 24 -20.96 -15.09 17.60
N ILE A 25 -20.85 -16.15 18.40
CA ILE A 25 -21.51 -17.43 18.19
C ILE A 25 -22.11 -17.93 19.50
N ASP A 26 -23.21 -18.68 19.41
CA ASP A 26 -23.98 -19.14 20.58
C ASP A 26 -23.33 -20.33 21.32
N GLY A 27 -22.28 -20.93 20.75
CA GLY A 27 -21.55 -22.04 21.35
C GLY A 27 -20.94 -23.01 20.33
N PHE A 28 -20.39 -24.10 20.86
CA PHE A 28 -20.00 -25.26 20.05
C PHE A 28 -21.19 -26.20 19.89
N SER A 29 -21.54 -26.54 18.65
CA SER A 29 -22.52 -27.58 18.38
C SER A 29 -22.28 -28.21 17.02
N SER A 30 -22.84 -29.41 16.82
CA SER A 30 -22.99 -29.97 15.49
C SER A 30 -24.12 -29.25 14.73
N PHE A 31 -24.10 -29.32 13.40
CA PHE A 31 -25.16 -28.74 12.56
C PHE A 31 -26.57 -29.23 12.98
N ILE A 32 -26.70 -30.52 13.31
CA ILE A 32 -27.98 -31.13 13.73
C ILE A 32 -28.49 -30.50 15.02
N GLU A 33 -27.62 -30.34 16.03
CA GLU A 33 -27.99 -29.72 17.30
C GLU A 33 -28.36 -28.24 17.13
N VAL A 34 -27.72 -27.53 16.20
CA VAL A 34 -28.10 -26.15 15.86
C VAL A 34 -29.49 -26.11 15.26
N VAL A 35 -29.79 -26.99 14.31
CA VAL A 35 -31.12 -27.05 13.67
C VAL A 35 -32.20 -27.41 14.70
N ASP A 36 -31.96 -28.38 15.58
CA ASP A 36 -32.89 -28.73 16.67
C ASP A 36 -33.14 -27.54 17.61
N ARG A 37 -32.09 -26.81 17.97
CA ARG A 37 -32.19 -25.64 18.85
C ARG A 37 -33.00 -24.53 18.18
N VAL A 38 -32.74 -24.25 16.91
CA VAL A 38 -33.47 -23.23 16.13
C VAL A 38 -34.93 -23.64 15.97
N ALA A 39 -35.21 -24.90 15.65
CA ALA A 39 -36.57 -25.43 15.55
C ALA A 39 -37.34 -25.27 16.86
N LYS A 40 -36.70 -25.59 18.00
CA LYS A 40 -37.28 -25.41 19.33
C LYS A 40 -37.57 -23.94 19.66
N ILE A 41 -36.65 -23.02 19.35
CA ILE A 41 -36.84 -21.58 19.56
C ILE A 41 -37.98 -21.04 18.68
N ALA A 42 -38.07 -21.51 17.45
CA ALA A 42 -39.11 -21.12 16.49
C ALA A 42 -40.48 -21.79 16.73
N GLY A 43 -40.59 -22.69 17.72
CA GLY A 43 -41.82 -23.45 17.98
C GLY A 43 -42.16 -24.47 16.89
N ILE A 44 -41.18 -24.88 16.08
CA ILE A 44 -41.35 -25.87 15.01
C ILE A 44 -41.30 -27.26 15.65
N VAL A 45 -42.44 -27.96 15.58
CA VAL A 45 -42.62 -29.30 16.17
C VAL A 45 -42.17 -30.43 15.25
N GLU A 46 -42.10 -30.18 13.95
CA GLU A 46 -41.66 -31.14 12.95
C GLU A 46 -40.95 -30.40 11.83
N TYR A 47 -39.78 -30.89 11.44
CA TYR A 47 -39.02 -30.35 10.33
C TYR A 47 -38.28 -31.48 9.62
N ARG A 48 -37.98 -31.25 8.34
CA ARG A 48 -37.12 -32.12 7.54
C ARG A 48 -35.92 -31.30 7.09
N ILE A 49 -34.72 -31.79 7.36
CA ILE A 49 -33.51 -31.24 6.76
C ILE A 49 -33.45 -31.73 5.32
N ILE A 50 -33.36 -30.78 4.40
CA ILE A 50 -33.26 -31.04 2.97
C ILE A 50 -31.94 -30.45 2.49
N ASP A 51 -31.10 -31.28 1.89
CA ASP A 51 -29.90 -30.79 1.20
C ASP A 51 -30.31 -30.17 -0.14
N LEU A 52 -30.35 -28.84 -0.15
CA LEU A 52 -30.65 -28.07 -1.35
C LEU A 52 -29.61 -28.32 -2.45
N THR A 53 -28.35 -28.58 -2.10
CA THR A 53 -27.27 -28.86 -3.06
C THR A 53 -27.52 -30.16 -3.83
N GLU A 54 -27.90 -31.22 -3.12
CA GLU A 54 -28.32 -32.50 -3.72
C GLU A 54 -29.57 -32.32 -4.60
N MET A 55 -30.54 -31.52 -4.16
CA MET A 55 -31.75 -31.24 -4.94
C MET A 55 -31.48 -30.46 -6.22
N PHE A 56 -30.59 -29.45 -6.16
CA PHE A 56 -30.30 -28.60 -7.30
C PHE A 56 -29.26 -29.19 -8.25
N LYS A 57 -28.39 -30.12 -7.81
CA LYS A 57 -27.44 -30.84 -8.70
C LYS A 57 -28.11 -31.47 -9.94
N LYS A 58 -29.40 -31.83 -9.86
CA LYS A 58 -30.13 -32.45 -10.98
C LYS A 58 -30.72 -31.48 -12.00
N ASN A 59 -30.75 -30.16 -11.73
CA ASN A 59 -31.54 -29.21 -12.53
C ASN A 59 -31.04 -27.75 -12.58
N ILE A 60 -29.76 -27.44 -12.35
CA ILE A 60 -29.30 -26.06 -12.55
C ILE A 60 -28.86 -25.84 -14.01
N GLN A 61 -29.81 -25.47 -14.87
CA GLN A 61 -29.53 -24.75 -16.13
C GLN A 61 -29.63 -23.24 -15.89
N SER A 62 -28.77 -22.70 -15.02
CA SER A 62 -28.65 -21.26 -14.83
C SER A 62 -27.19 -20.85 -15.02
N LEU A 63 -26.97 -19.61 -15.45
CA LEU A 63 -25.63 -19.04 -15.59
C LEU A 63 -24.79 -19.26 -14.32
N GLY A 64 -25.38 -19.06 -13.14
CA GLY A 64 -24.70 -19.29 -11.86
C GLY A 64 -24.31 -20.76 -11.61
N GLY A 65 -25.15 -21.71 -12.02
CA GLY A 65 -24.81 -23.14 -11.87
C GLY A 65 -23.79 -23.63 -12.88
N GLU A 66 -23.80 -23.08 -14.10
CA GLU A 66 -22.80 -23.38 -15.10
C GLU A 66 -21.42 -22.89 -14.65
N LEU A 67 -21.35 -21.63 -14.21
CA LEU A 67 -20.14 -21.03 -13.63
C LEU A 67 -19.63 -21.82 -12.42
N TRP A 68 -20.52 -22.23 -11.51
CA TRP A 68 -20.17 -23.09 -10.37
C TRP A 68 -19.60 -24.43 -10.83
N SER A 69 -20.26 -25.11 -11.77
CA SER A 69 -19.86 -26.47 -12.20
C SER A 69 -18.49 -26.50 -12.87
N LYS A 70 -18.12 -25.39 -13.52
CA LYS A 70 -16.84 -25.21 -14.22
C LYS A 70 -15.75 -24.58 -13.33
N GLY A 71 -16.08 -24.15 -12.11
CA GLY A 71 -15.14 -23.43 -11.24
C GLY A 71 -14.68 -22.10 -11.85
N GLU A 72 -15.52 -21.45 -12.65
CA GLU A 72 -15.16 -20.21 -13.34
C GLU A 72 -15.29 -19.01 -12.41
N PHE A 73 -14.25 -18.16 -12.41
CA PHE A 73 -14.27 -16.91 -11.66
C PHE A 73 -15.17 -15.87 -12.34
N LEU A 74 -15.93 -15.13 -11.53
CA LEU A 74 -16.72 -14.00 -12.01
C LEU A 74 -15.79 -12.86 -12.46
N SER A 75 -15.99 -12.35 -13.67
CA SER A 75 -15.29 -11.17 -14.18
C SER A 75 -16.13 -9.91 -13.96
N ILE A 76 -15.46 -8.76 -13.80
CA ILE A 76 -16.14 -7.46 -13.69
C ILE A 76 -16.93 -7.09 -14.96
N GLU A 77 -16.49 -7.55 -16.12
CA GLU A 77 -17.16 -7.33 -17.39
C GLU A 77 -18.47 -8.11 -17.44
N LEU A 78 -18.49 -9.34 -16.90
CA LEU A 78 -19.71 -10.10 -16.74
C LEU A 78 -20.65 -9.45 -15.72
N LEU A 79 -20.13 -9.00 -14.58
CA LEU A 79 -20.91 -8.33 -13.54
C LEU A 79 -21.55 -7.03 -14.05
N SER A 80 -20.81 -6.22 -14.81
CA SER A 80 -21.32 -4.98 -15.43
C SER A 80 -22.33 -5.23 -16.56
N LYS A 81 -22.22 -6.35 -17.29
CA LYS A 81 -23.26 -6.79 -18.25
C LYS A 81 -24.53 -7.29 -17.55
N LEU A 82 -24.40 -7.94 -16.40
CA LEU A 82 -25.54 -8.45 -15.63
C LEU A 82 -26.32 -7.33 -14.94
N GLN A 83 -25.69 -6.18 -14.66
CA GLN A 83 -26.37 -5.04 -14.06
C GLN A 83 -25.88 -3.70 -14.66
N PRO A 84 -26.64 -3.11 -15.60
CA PRO A 84 -26.21 -1.93 -16.37
C PRO A 84 -26.37 -0.56 -15.66
N GLU A 85 -26.76 -0.51 -14.38
CA GLU A 85 -27.06 0.72 -13.61
C GLU A 85 -26.34 0.69 -12.24
N PRO A 86 -26.02 1.85 -11.59
CA PRO A 86 -24.79 2.00 -10.81
C PRO A 86 -24.66 1.03 -9.63
N LEU A 87 -23.52 0.32 -9.63
CA LEU A 87 -22.94 -0.59 -8.63
C LEU A 87 -23.91 -1.05 -7.52
N GLY A 88 -24.63 -2.13 -7.81
CA GLY A 88 -25.17 -2.97 -6.74
C GLY A 88 -24.04 -3.43 -5.82
N ILE A 89 -24.26 -3.38 -4.50
CA ILE A 89 -23.31 -3.94 -3.53
C ILE A 89 -23.40 -5.47 -3.66
N TYR A 90 -22.34 -6.08 -4.19
CA TYR A 90 -22.21 -7.54 -4.23
C TYR A 90 -21.37 -8.02 -3.04
N TYR A 91 -21.96 -8.84 -2.18
CA TYR A 91 -21.21 -9.61 -1.19
C TYR A 91 -20.74 -10.91 -1.85
N LEU A 92 -19.51 -10.91 -2.33
CA LEU A 92 -18.93 -12.04 -3.04
C LEU A 92 -17.75 -12.58 -2.23
N SER A 93 -17.70 -13.90 -2.09
CA SER A 93 -16.57 -14.56 -1.44
C SER A 93 -15.30 -14.38 -2.29
N PRO A 94 -14.15 -14.04 -1.68
CA PRO A 94 -12.90 -13.80 -2.41
C PRO A 94 -12.46 -14.99 -3.27
N TYR A 95 -12.89 -16.21 -2.92
CA TYR A 95 -12.60 -17.43 -3.67
C TYR A 95 -13.32 -17.54 -5.03
N TYR A 96 -14.27 -16.66 -5.32
CA TYR A 96 -15.12 -16.74 -6.54
C TYR A 96 -15.02 -15.52 -7.46
N ILE A 97 -14.23 -14.51 -7.07
CA ILE A 97 -14.05 -13.30 -7.86
C ILE A 97 -12.64 -13.31 -8.42
N LYS A 98 -12.50 -13.01 -9.70
CA LYS A 98 -11.21 -12.57 -10.22
C LYS A 98 -11.02 -11.14 -9.76
N ALA A 99 -10.12 -10.89 -8.81
CA ALA A 99 -9.86 -9.55 -8.29
C ALA A 99 -9.80 -8.53 -9.44
N TYR A 100 -10.54 -7.42 -9.29
CA TYR A 100 -10.39 -6.31 -10.22
C TYR A 100 -8.93 -5.88 -10.13
N ARG A 101 -8.26 -5.81 -11.28
CA ARG A 101 -6.79 -5.68 -11.40
C ARG A 101 -6.22 -4.39 -10.82
N PHE A 102 -6.99 -3.60 -10.07
CA PHE A 102 -6.51 -2.41 -9.37
C PHE A 102 -5.85 -2.73 -8.02
N MET A 103 -6.20 -3.83 -7.36
CA MET A 103 -5.73 -4.13 -6.00
C MET A 103 -5.51 -5.62 -5.81
N GLY A 104 -4.24 -6.01 -5.75
CA GLY A 104 -3.83 -7.36 -5.41
C GLY A 104 -3.76 -8.29 -6.62
N GLU A 105 -2.56 -8.81 -6.87
CA GLU A 105 -2.26 -9.89 -7.80
C GLU A 105 -2.36 -9.53 -9.30
N ASN A 106 -1.22 -9.13 -9.85
CA ASN A 106 -0.96 -9.01 -11.30
C ASN A 106 -1.59 -7.81 -12.01
N THR A 107 -1.48 -6.61 -11.42
CA THR A 107 -1.10 -5.47 -12.25
C THR A 107 0.22 -5.86 -12.91
N ILE A 108 0.17 -6.15 -14.21
CA ILE A 108 1.23 -5.67 -15.08
C ILE A 108 1.29 -4.21 -14.72
N SER A 109 2.23 -3.84 -13.83
CA SER A 109 2.56 -2.45 -13.66
C SER A 109 2.81 -2.01 -15.08
N ASN A 110 2.05 -1.03 -15.56
CA ASN A 110 2.59 -0.17 -16.59
C ASN A 110 3.71 0.63 -15.92
N THR A 111 4.71 -0.09 -15.39
CA THR A 111 6.06 0.41 -15.32
C THR A 111 6.30 0.93 -16.73
N PRO A 112 6.80 2.15 -16.87
CA PRO A 112 7.18 2.66 -18.16
C PRO A 112 8.41 1.90 -18.71
N THR A 113 8.31 0.58 -18.85
CA THR A 113 9.30 -0.32 -19.45
C THR A 113 9.54 0.02 -20.92
N ASN A 114 8.58 0.70 -21.54
CA ASN A 114 8.66 1.21 -22.90
C ASN A 114 8.81 2.75 -22.97
N ILE A 115 9.24 3.44 -21.91
CA ILE A 115 9.78 4.80 -22.11
C ILE A 115 11.14 4.61 -22.76
N ILE A 116 11.13 4.57 -24.10
CA ILE A 116 12.30 4.70 -24.93
C ILE A 116 12.91 6.06 -24.58
N SER A 117 14.05 6.03 -23.88
CA SER A 117 14.85 7.19 -23.51
C SER A 117 15.52 7.80 -24.75
N ASN A 118 14.74 8.40 -25.64
CA ASN A 118 15.26 9.25 -26.71
C ASN A 118 15.36 10.72 -26.28
N TYR A 119 15.07 11.02 -25.01
CA TYR A 119 15.25 12.35 -24.46
C TYR A 119 16.63 12.44 -23.82
N ASN A 120 17.52 13.22 -24.43
CA ASN A 120 18.78 13.65 -23.83
C ASN A 120 18.51 14.96 -23.07
N PRO A 121 18.23 14.93 -21.76
CA PRO A 121 18.03 16.16 -21.02
C PRO A 121 19.31 16.99 -21.06
N THR A 122 19.20 18.21 -21.56
CA THR A 122 20.23 19.24 -21.41
C THR A 122 20.02 19.95 -20.06
N GLY A 123 21.06 20.00 -19.22
CA GLY A 123 21.10 20.73 -17.94
C GLY A 123 21.12 19.88 -16.67
N GLU A 124 21.48 20.50 -15.55
CA GLU A 124 21.63 19.85 -14.21
C GLU A 124 20.31 19.77 -13.41
N GLU A 125 19.25 20.44 -13.86
CA GLU A 125 17.93 20.49 -13.20
C GLU A 125 17.10 19.24 -13.55
N VAL A 126 17.61 18.06 -13.19
CA VAL A 126 16.99 16.76 -13.53
C VAL A 126 16.78 15.92 -12.27
N VAL A 127 15.63 15.27 -12.18
CA VAL A 127 15.34 14.18 -11.24
C VAL A 127 15.33 12.86 -11.98
N PHE A 128 16.08 11.90 -11.45
CA PHE A 128 16.13 10.54 -11.93
C PHE A 128 15.06 9.70 -11.22
N VAL A 129 14.31 8.93 -11.98
CA VAL A 129 13.37 7.92 -11.46
C VAL A 129 13.82 6.57 -11.96
N ASP A 130 14.16 5.67 -11.04
CA ASP A 130 14.61 4.34 -11.38
C ASP A 130 13.49 3.51 -12.00
N ILE A 131 13.76 2.92 -13.16
CA ILE A 131 12.88 1.96 -13.82
C ILE A 131 13.56 0.60 -14.08
N SER A 132 14.84 0.43 -13.74
CA SER A 132 15.56 -0.83 -13.97
C SER A 132 15.27 -1.90 -12.92
N HIS A 133 14.67 -1.53 -11.78
CA HIS A 133 14.36 -2.46 -10.67
C HIS A 133 12.88 -2.85 -10.56
N ARG A 134 12.16 -2.83 -11.69
CA ARG A 134 10.72 -3.17 -11.76
C ARG A 134 9.90 -2.43 -10.69
N ASN A 135 10.22 -1.14 -10.50
CA ASN A 135 9.60 -0.25 -9.51
C ASN A 135 8.06 -0.26 -9.66
N LEU A 136 7.35 -0.68 -8.63
CA LEU A 136 5.90 -0.86 -8.67
C LEU A 136 5.19 0.44 -8.27
N PHE A 137 5.04 1.33 -9.24
CA PHE A 137 4.17 2.50 -9.16
C PHE A 137 3.44 2.72 -10.49
N ILE A 138 2.39 3.53 -10.46
CA ILE A 138 1.59 3.87 -11.64
C ILE A 138 1.85 5.35 -11.95
N TYR A 139 2.40 5.64 -13.13
CA TYR A 139 2.80 6.99 -13.52
C TYR A 139 1.61 7.97 -13.52
N GLU A 140 0.47 7.51 -14.02
CA GLU A 140 -0.74 8.31 -14.27
C GLU A 140 -1.42 8.83 -13.00
N ILE A 141 -1.17 8.20 -11.85
CA ILE A 141 -1.76 8.60 -10.55
C ILE A 141 -0.76 9.29 -9.63
N LEU A 142 0.42 9.64 -10.15
CA LEU A 142 1.42 10.50 -9.49
C LEU A 142 1.49 11.87 -10.19
N GLY A 143 0.41 12.29 -10.86
CA GLY A 143 0.36 13.52 -11.64
C GLY A 143 0.72 14.76 -10.85
N ALA A 144 0.31 14.85 -9.58
CA ALA A 144 0.66 15.93 -8.68
C ALA A 144 2.17 16.02 -8.41
N LEU A 145 2.84 14.89 -8.18
CA LEU A 145 4.29 14.83 -8.00
C LEU A 145 5.02 15.32 -9.27
N TRP A 146 4.65 14.77 -10.42
CA TRP A 146 5.29 15.13 -11.69
C TRP A 146 5.05 16.60 -12.04
N GLY A 147 3.81 17.06 -11.90
CA GLY A 147 3.42 18.44 -12.11
C GLY A 147 4.22 19.39 -11.22
N LYS A 148 4.35 19.10 -9.92
CA LYS A 148 5.10 19.96 -8.98
C LYS A 148 6.59 20.03 -9.29
N LEU A 149 7.21 18.95 -9.75
CA LEU A 149 8.60 18.98 -10.22
C LEU A 149 8.74 19.88 -11.46
N ILE A 150 7.84 19.72 -12.44
CA ILE A 150 7.85 20.51 -13.68
C ILE A 150 7.60 22.00 -13.40
N GLU A 151 6.64 22.34 -12.53
CA GLU A 151 6.38 23.71 -12.06
C GLU A 151 7.62 24.37 -11.44
N ASN A 152 8.54 23.57 -10.91
CA ASN A 152 9.80 24.02 -10.33
C ASN A 152 10.98 23.98 -11.30
N ASN A 153 10.72 23.87 -12.61
CA ASN A 153 11.72 23.76 -13.69
C ASN A 153 12.62 22.51 -13.58
N ILE A 154 12.15 21.46 -12.92
CA ILE A 154 12.87 20.20 -12.79
C ILE A 154 12.36 19.23 -13.85
N LYS A 155 13.27 18.73 -14.70
CA LYS A 155 12.98 17.70 -15.69
C LYS A 155 12.97 16.32 -15.03
N ILE A 156 12.11 15.43 -15.49
CA ILE A 156 12.00 14.06 -14.96
C ILE A 156 12.59 13.11 -15.99
N LEU A 157 13.54 12.27 -15.57
CA LEU A 157 14.15 11.24 -16.41
C LEU A 157 13.91 9.85 -15.80
N PHE A 158 13.12 9.05 -16.49
CA PHE A 158 12.92 7.63 -16.16
C PHE A 158 14.03 6.82 -16.81
N THR A 159 14.93 6.23 -16.03
CA THR A 159 16.11 5.54 -16.56
C THR A 159 16.68 4.50 -15.58
N ASP A 160 17.70 3.77 -16.03
CA ASP A 160 18.43 2.78 -15.23
C ASP A 160 19.54 3.43 -14.38
N ILE A 161 20.04 2.67 -13.40
CA ILE A 161 21.08 3.14 -12.48
C ILE A 161 22.45 3.32 -13.17
N GLN A 162 22.76 2.60 -14.24
CA GLN A 162 24.02 2.80 -14.97
C GLN A 162 24.03 4.15 -15.72
N SER A 163 22.87 4.57 -16.24
CA SER A 163 22.68 5.88 -16.86
C SER A 163 22.91 7.04 -15.88
N LEU A 164 22.63 6.86 -14.58
CA LEU A 164 23.00 7.84 -13.54
C LEU A 164 24.51 8.07 -13.47
N GLN A 165 25.33 7.01 -13.57
CA GLN A 165 26.78 7.13 -13.59
C GLN A 165 27.25 7.93 -14.83
N ASN A 166 26.72 7.60 -16.00
CA ASN A 166 27.06 8.29 -17.25
C ASN A 166 26.69 9.78 -17.20
N PHE A 167 25.53 10.10 -16.64
CA PHE A 167 25.06 11.48 -16.47
C PHE A 167 25.98 12.27 -15.52
N MET A 168 26.36 11.68 -14.37
CA MET A 168 27.31 12.30 -13.43
C MET A 168 28.68 12.60 -14.06
N MET A 169 29.15 11.77 -14.99
CA MET A 169 30.44 11.97 -15.67
C MET A 169 30.40 13.02 -16.78
N THR A 170 29.22 13.29 -17.37
CA THR A 170 29.10 14.06 -18.61
C THR A 170 28.35 15.38 -18.46
N ILE A 171 27.35 15.43 -17.58
CA ILE A 171 26.43 16.56 -17.43
C ILE A 171 26.54 17.17 -16.04
N GLY A 172 26.48 16.36 -14.98
CA GLY A 172 26.53 16.83 -13.60
C GLY A 172 25.74 15.95 -12.65
N ILE A 173 25.56 16.41 -11.41
CA ILE A 173 24.85 15.64 -10.37
C ILE A 173 23.35 15.96 -10.48
N PRO A 174 22.47 14.98 -10.73
CA PRO A 174 21.03 15.24 -10.76
C PRO A 174 20.51 15.62 -9.37
N LYS A 175 19.42 16.39 -9.33
CA LYS A 175 18.83 16.94 -8.11
C LYS A 175 18.37 15.87 -7.12
N ALA A 176 17.80 14.78 -7.63
CA ALA A 176 17.47 13.62 -6.83
C ALA A 176 17.43 12.33 -7.66
N LEU A 177 17.58 11.19 -6.98
CA LEU A 177 17.22 9.85 -7.43
C LEU A 177 16.02 9.37 -6.62
N LEU A 178 14.95 8.94 -7.31
CA LEU A 178 13.75 8.34 -6.74
C LEU A 178 13.77 6.83 -6.98
N ILE A 179 13.70 6.07 -5.88
CA ILE A 179 13.49 4.61 -5.86
C ILE A 179 12.12 4.36 -5.24
N ILE A 180 11.18 3.82 -6.01
CA ILE A 180 9.76 3.69 -5.59
C ILE A 180 9.33 2.24 -5.70
N CYS A 181 9.17 1.58 -4.56
CA CYS A 181 8.69 0.19 -4.47
C CYS A 181 9.44 -0.77 -5.44
N PRO A 182 10.78 -0.87 -5.38
CA PRO A 182 11.54 -1.78 -6.25
C PRO A 182 11.14 -3.24 -5.99
N SER A 183 11.00 -4.02 -7.06
CA SER A 183 10.57 -5.44 -7.01
C SER A 183 11.60 -6.41 -7.59
N SER A 184 12.83 -5.96 -7.84
CA SER A 184 13.96 -6.79 -8.23
C SER A 184 15.26 -6.33 -7.55
N PRO A 185 16.24 -7.23 -7.39
CA PRO A 185 17.45 -6.92 -6.62
C PRO A 185 18.37 -5.93 -7.33
N PHE A 186 19.12 -5.16 -6.54
CA PHE A 186 20.21 -4.30 -6.99
C PHE A 186 21.51 -5.09 -7.06
N THR A 187 22.30 -4.88 -8.11
CA THR A 187 23.66 -5.42 -8.19
C THR A 187 24.62 -4.64 -7.27
N PRO A 188 25.74 -5.25 -6.82
CA PRO A 188 26.76 -4.52 -6.06
C PRO A 188 27.30 -3.29 -6.77
N HIS A 189 27.37 -3.33 -8.10
CA HIS A 189 27.81 -2.20 -8.92
C HIS A 189 26.82 -1.03 -8.86
N GLU A 190 25.52 -1.30 -8.99
CA GLU A 190 24.46 -0.29 -8.88
C GLU A 190 24.42 0.34 -7.50
N ILE A 191 24.53 -0.46 -6.44
CA ILE A 191 24.61 0.06 -5.07
C ILE A 191 25.81 1.02 -4.94
N ASN A 192 26.97 0.68 -5.52
CA ASN A 192 28.13 1.55 -5.49
C ASN A 192 27.94 2.85 -6.28
N ILE A 193 27.24 2.81 -7.43
CA ILE A 193 26.88 4.02 -8.18
C ILE A 193 26.01 4.94 -7.33
N ILE A 194 24.99 4.40 -6.67
CA ILE A 194 24.07 5.18 -5.83
C ILE A 194 24.82 5.75 -4.61
N LYS A 195 25.71 4.98 -3.99
CA LYS A 195 26.56 5.46 -2.88
C LYS A 195 27.45 6.62 -3.31
N ASN A 196 28.10 6.50 -4.47
CA ASN A 196 28.92 7.57 -5.03
C ASN A 196 28.07 8.83 -5.34
N TYR A 197 26.87 8.65 -5.89
CA TYR A 197 25.93 9.75 -6.14
C TYR A 197 25.60 10.51 -4.84
N VAL A 198 25.20 9.80 -3.78
CA VAL A 198 24.87 10.42 -2.49
C VAL A 198 26.11 11.07 -1.84
N SER A 199 27.29 10.43 -1.90
CA SER A 199 28.52 11.02 -1.33
C SER A 199 28.96 12.31 -2.02
N ASN A 200 28.60 12.49 -3.29
CA ASN A 200 28.85 13.73 -4.02
C ASN A 200 27.76 14.80 -3.79
N GLY A 201 26.86 14.59 -2.83
CA GLY A 201 25.81 15.55 -2.48
C GLY A 201 24.47 15.31 -3.17
N GLY A 202 24.35 14.22 -3.94
CA GLY A 202 23.07 13.77 -4.49
C GLY A 202 22.03 13.47 -3.42
N LYS A 203 20.74 13.60 -3.76
CA LYS A 203 19.61 13.32 -2.86
C LYS A 203 18.91 12.04 -3.26
N LEU A 204 18.68 11.15 -2.31
CA LEU A 204 18.03 9.86 -2.55
C LEU A 204 16.71 9.82 -1.81
N LEU A 205 15.61 9.62 -2.54
CA LEU A 205 14.30 9.37 -1.99
C LEU A 205 13.96 7.89 -2.18
N MET A 206 13.85 7.16 -1.07
CA MET A 206 13.40 5.77 -1.03
C MET A 206 11.97 5.73 -0.52
N ILE A 207 11.04 5.33 -1.39
CA ILE A 207 9.61 5.23 -1.09
C ILE A 207 9.23 3.75 -1.14
N TYR A 208 8.63 3.28 -0.06
CA TYR A 208 8.19 1.89 0.11
C TYR A 208 6.72 1.85 0.48
N ASP A 209 5.99 0.86 -0.04
CA ASP A 209 4.62 0.61 0.34
C ASP A 209 4.40 -0.89 0.61
N PRO A 210 4.05 -1.28 1.85
CA PRO A 210 3.82 -2.67 2.26
C PRO A 210 2.59 -3.30 1.62
N SER A 211 1.70 -2.52 0.99
CA SER A 211 0.57 -3.07 0.23
C SER A 211 0.94 -3.48 -1.20
N ILE A 212 2.11 -3.05 -1.69
CA ILE A 212 2.53 -3.22 -3.08
C ILE A 212 3.62 -4.29 -3.21
N VAL A 213 4.66 -4.22 -2.38
CA VAL A 213 5.86 -5.05 -2.53
C VAL A 213 6.46 -5.42 -1.16
N SER A 214 7.23 -6.51 -1.11
CA SER A 214 8.09 -6.79 0.05
C SER A 214 9.23 -5.77 0.12
N SER A 215 9.60 -5.40 1.34
CA SER A 215 10.71 -4.48 1.64
C SER A 215 12.09 -5.03 1.28
N ILE A 216 12.22 -6.31 0.93
CA ILE A 216 13.52 -6.98 0.74
C ILE A 216 14.46 -6.24 -0.22
N TYR A 217 13.95 -5.76 -1.38
CA TYR A 217 14.79 -5.12 -2.39
C TYR A 217 15.13 -3.68 -2.05
N ILE A 218 14.20 -2.91 -1.48
CA ILE A 218 14.51 -1.54 -1.04
C ILE A 218 15.49 -1.56 0.14
N ASN A 219 15.44 -2.59 0.98
CA ASN A 219 16.35 -2.76 2.12
C ASN A 219 17.78 -3.10 1.71
N MET A 220 18.02 -3.64 0.50
CA MET A 220 19.38 -3.79 -0.03
C MET A 220 20.10 -2.44 -0.12
N LEU A 221 19.34 -1.35 -0.38
CA LEU A 221 19.86 0.01 -0.44
C LEU A 221 19.74 0.72 0.92
N ALA A 222 18.61 0.59 1.61
CA ALA A 222 18.35 1.33 2.85
C ALA A 222 19.40 1.06 3.95
N GLN A 223 19.88 -0.18 4.04
CA GLN A 223 20.88 -0.57 5.03
C GLN A 223 22.22 0.14 4.85
N GLU A 224 22.59 0.51 3.62
CA GLU A 224 23.82 1.27 3.32
C GLU A 224 23.77 2.68 3.93
N TYR A 225 22.57 3.15 4.28
CA TYR A 225 22.31 4.45 4.88
C TYR A 225 21.78 4.35 6.32
N GLY A 226 21.97 3.19 6.98
CA GLY A 226 21.57 2.98 8.37
C GLY A 226 20.05 3.03 8.59
N MET A 227 19.28 2.61 7.58
CA MET A 227 17.82 2.55 7.61
C MET A 227 17.32 1.16 7.25
N HIS A 228 16.12 0.81 7.69
CA HIS A 228 15.48 -0.46 7.36
C HIS A 228 13.95 -0.31 7.36
N PHE A 229 13.30 -0.65 6.25
CA PHE A 229 11.86 -0.72 6.12
C PHE A 229 11.37 -2.06 6.67
N SER A 230 10.39 -2.03 7.56
CA SER A 230 9.70 -3.23 8.02
C SER A 230 8.69 -3.68 6.98
N ASP A 231 8.58 -4.99 6.76
CA ASP A 231 7.33 -5.54 6.23
C ASP A 231 6.21 -5.37 7.28
N GLY A 232 4.96 -5.46 6.83
CA GLY A 232 3.78 -5.19 7.64
C GLY A 232 3.34 -3.73 7.58
N TYR A 233 2.05 -3.50 7.78
CA TYR A 233 1.47 -2.17 7.78
C TYR A 233 1.21 -1.68 9.21
N LEU A 234 1.23 -0.37 9.36
CA LEU A 234 0.85 0.34 10.56
C LEU A 234 -0.66 0.57 10.54
N TYR A 235 -1.31 0.41 11.69
CA TYR A 235 -2.73 0.66 11.83
C TYR A 235 -3.05 1.22 13.22
N ASP A 236 -4.07 2.08 13.31
CA ASP A 236 -4.49 2.67 14.58
C ASP A 236 -6.01 2.62 14.70
N LEU A 237 -6.51 2.07 15.81
CA LEU A 237 -7.94 1.90 16.03
C LEU A 237 -8.61 3.16 16.56
N LYS A 238 -7.83 4.07 17.15
CA LYS A 238 -8.31 5.26 17.83
C LYS A 238 -8.11 6.52 16.99
N TYR A 239 -6.94 6.66 16.38
CA TYR A 239 -6.56 7.84 15.60
C TYR A 239 -6.29 7.44 14.14
N ASN A 240 -7.39 7.19 13.43
CA ASN A 240 -7.37 6.88 12.00
C ASN A 240 -8.29 7.80 11.19
N TYR A 241 -8.05 7.83 9.88
CA TYR A 241 -8.87 8.52 8.91
C TYR A 241 -9.91 7.56 8.30
N GLY A 242 -10.99 7.33 9.06
CA GLY A 242 -12.16 6.53 8.66
C GLY A 242 -11.95 5.01 8.60
N ILE A 243 -10.76 4.56 8.20
CA ILE A 243 -10.35 3.16 8.15
C ILE A 243 -9.11 3.00 9.03
N TYR A 244 -9.08 1.99 9.89
CA TYR A 244 -8.00 1.75 10.86
C TYR A 244 -6.58 1.69 10.27
N ARG A 245 -6.44 1.36 8.98
CA ARG A 245 -5.15 1.35 8.25
C ARG A 245 -4.69 2.74 7.78
N ASN A 246 -5.61 3.69 7.69
CA ASN A 246 -5.30 5.07 7.31
C ASN A 246 -4.85 5.82 8.55
N ILE A 247 -3.56 5.81 8.83
CA ILE A 247 -3.02 6.39 10.05
C ILE A 247 -2.91 7.92 9.95
N VAL A 248 -3.19 8.59 11.06
CA VAL A 248 -3.04 10.04 11.21
C VAL A 248 -1.74 10.32 11.96
N LEU A 249 -0.88 11.17 11.38
CA LEU A 249 0.36 11.65 12.01
C LEU A 249 0.21 13.11 12.40
N LYS A 250 0.49 13.44 13.66
CA LYS A 250 0.52 14.84 14.16
C LYS A 250 1.79 15.21 14.90
N ASN A 251 2.70 14.25 15.06
CA ASN A 251 3.94 14.43 15.81
C ASN A 251 5.08 14.46 14.80
N PHE A 252 5.73 15.61 14.69
CA PHE A 252 6.81 15.84 13.73
C PHE A 252 8.04 16.40 14.43
N THR A 253 9.21 15.98 13.98
CA THR A 253 10.47 16.66 14.34
C THR A 253 10.55 17.98 13.59
N ASN A 254 11.09 19.03 14.22
CA ASN A 254 11.31 20.30 13.54
C ASN A 254 12.38 20.15 12.45
N HIS A 255 11.95 20.12 11.18
CA HIS A 255 12.81 19.92 10.03
C HIS A 255 12.21 20.64 8.81
N PRO A 256 13.00 21.13 7.82
CA PRO A 256 12.44 21.76 6.62
C PRO A 256 11.39 20.93 5.88
N LEU A 257 11.55 19.60 5.86
CA LEU A 257 10.57 18.68 5.26
C LEU A 257 9.21 18.67 5.96
N THR A 258 9.17 18.90 7.26
CA THR A 258 7.98 18.89 8.10
C THR A 258 7.52 20.31 8.48
N SER A 259 8.07 21.33 7.82
CA SER A 259 7.70 22.72 8.03
C SER A 259 6.26 22.98 7.62
N ASN A 260 5.49 23.63 8.49
CA ASN A 260 4.07 23.92 8.30
C ASN A 260 3.21 22.67 8.09
N ILE A 261 3.64 21.52 8.61
CA ILE A 261 2.86 20.28 8.61
C ILE A 261 2.26 20.09 9.99
N THR A 262 0.93 20.04 10.05
CA THR A 262 0.17 19.81 11.27
C THR A 262 -0.47 18.43 11.31
N GLU A 263 -0.79 17.87 10.15
CA GLU A 263 -1.42 16.56 10.02
C GLU A 263 -1.05 15.88 8.68
N LEU A 264 -0.49 14.67 8.72
CA LEU A 264 -0.33 13.82 7.53
C LEU A 264 -1.21 12.59 7.64
N ILE A 265 -1.75 12.15 6.50
CA ILE A 265 -2.57 10.95 6.39
C ILE A 265 -1.87 9.97 5.47
N LEU A 266 -1.52 8.79 6.00
CA LEU A 266 -0.88 7.71 5.26
C LEU A 266 -1.83 6.50 5.20
N PHE A 267 -2.05 5.91 4.04
CA PHE A 267 -3.11 4.91 3.85
C PHE A 267 -2.59 3.48 3.95
N THR A 268 -1.28 3.28 3.80
CA THR A 268 -0.63 1.97 3.82
C THR A 268 0.76 2.06 4.43
N ALA A 269 0.93 2.82 5.52
CA ALA A 269 2.25 3.07 6.07
C ALA A 269 2.97 1.83 6.63
N ALA A 270 4.29 1.80 6.49
CA ALA A 270 5.22 0.87 7.13
C ALA A 270 6.11 1.60 8.14
N GLN A 271 6.69 0.81 9.05
CA GLN A 271 7.73 1.27 9.97
C GLN A 271 9.07 1.42 9.23
N VAL A 272 9.77 2.52 9.49
CA VAL A 272 11.18 2.73 9.13
C VAL A 272 12.03 2.74 10.41
N TYR A 273 12.94 1.79 10.52
CA TYR A 273 13.95 1.74 11.57
C TYR A 273 15.19 2.53 11.17
N GLY A 274 15.92 3.02 12.17
CA GLY A 274 17.15 3.76 11.98
C GLY A 274 16.90 5.19 11.49
N GLY A 275 17.81 5.67 10.64
CA GLY A 275 17.87 7.07 10.23
C GLY A 275 18.54 7.94 11.31
N LYS A 276 19.20 9.02 10.89
CA LYS A 276 19.82 9.97 11.81
C LYS A 276 18.76 10.81 12.53
N GLU A 277 17.71 11.17 11.80
CA GLU A 277 16.57 11.93 12.30
C GLU A 277 15.26 11.26 11.86
N LYS A 278 14.33 11.11 12.80
CA LYS A 278 12.99 10.58 12.56
C LYS A 278 12.08 11.77 12.35
N LEU A 279 11.42 11.87 11.19
CA LEU A 279 10.69 13.09 10.80
C LEU A 279 9.24 13.09 11.26
N ALA A 280 8.58 11.94 11.24
CA ALA A 280 7.19 11.80 11.65
C ALA A 280 7.02 10.59 12.57
N TYR A 281 6.09 10.70 13.52
CA TYR A 281 5.79 9.66 14.49
C TYR A 281 4.30 9.38 14.56
N THR A 282 3.95 8.11 14.75
CA THR A 282 2.58 7.69 15.02
C THR A 282 2.21 8.02 16.47
N PHE A 283 0.93 7.85 16.81
CA PHE A 283 0.51 7.83 18.21
C PHE A 283 0.98 6.54 18.89
N ASN A 284 1.00 6.54 20.22
CA ASN A 284 1.32 5.35 21.01
C ASN A 284 0.18 4.30 20.99
N THR A 285 -0.91 4.54 20.27
CA THR A 285 -2.03 3.61 20.04
C THR A 285 -1.91 2.82 18.76
N THR A 286 -0.91 3.14 17.93
CA THR A 286 -0.68 2.49 16.65
C THR A 286 -0.05 1.12 16.85
N TYR A 287 -0.39 0.19 15.97
CA TYR A 287 0.07 -1.18 15.93
C TYR A 287 0.88 -1.43 14.66
N LEU A 288 1.91 -2.27 14.76
CA LEU A 288 2.54 -2.91 13.59
C LEU A 288 1.89 -4.27 13.35
N SER A 289 1.30 -4.48 12.16
CA SER A 289 0.46 -5.65 11.86
C SER A 289 1.15 -7.00 12.03
N LEU A 290 2.46 -7.09 11.79
CA LEU A 290 3.20 -8.35 11.92
C LEU A 290 3.45 -8.75 13.38
N LEU A 291 3.61 -7.78 14.27
CA LEU A 291 3.93 -8.03 15.67
C LEU A 291 2.69 -7.98 16.56
N ASP A 292 1.63 -7.33 16.08
CA ASP A 292 0.46 -6.92 16.86
C ASP A 292 0.82 -6.19 18.16
N VAL A 293 1.95 -5.47 18.12
CA VAL A 293 2.47 -4.68 19.24
C VAL A 293 2.04 -3.24 19.06
N ARG A 294 1.57 -2.64 20.15
CA ARG A 294 1.27 -1.21 20.23
C ARG A 294 2.53 -0.43 20.59
N ASN A 295 2.88 0.59 19.81
CA ASN A 295 4.01 1.47 20.08
C ASN A 295 3.91 2.81 19.32
N VAL A 296 4.89 3.70 19.55
CA VAL A 296 5.18 4.84 18.68
C VAL A 296 6.11 4.37 17.56
N TYR A 297 5.61 4.44 16.33
CA TYR A 297 6.30 4.05 15.11
C TYR A 297 6.75 5.28 14.33
N THR A 298 7.70 5.11 13.41
CA THR A 298 8.31 6.13 12.56
C THR A 298 8.14 5.72 11.09
N PRO A 299 7.17 6.28 10.37
CA PRO A 299 7.01 6.01 8.95
C PRO A 299 7.92 6.85 8.04
N ILE A 300 8.51 7.94 8.55
CA ILE A 300 9.35 8.85 7.76
C ILE A 300 10.63 9.14 8.53
N ALA A 301 11.79 8.86 7.92
CA ALA A 301 13.10 9.12 8.49
C ALA A 301 14.07 9.68 7.44
N ILE A 302 15.13 10.34 7.90
CA ILE A 302 16.17 10.92 7.06
C ILE A 302 17.56 10.64 7.63
N ASN A 303 18.53 10.46 6.74
CA ASN A 303 19.95 10.44 7.07
C ASN A 303 20.73 11.28 6.05
N GLY A 304 21.03 12.54 6.41
CA GLY A 304 21.67 13.49 5.50
C GLY A 304 20.79 13.76 4.28
N ASN A 305 21.28 13.38 3.10
CA ASN A 305 20.56 13.56 1.84
C ASN A 305 19.65 12.38 1.45
N VAL A 306 19.48 11.39 2.33
CA VAL A 306 18.69 10.19 2.06
C VAL A 306 17.42 10.18 2.89
N ILE A 307 16.26 10.20 2.22
CA ILE A 307 14.94 10.14 2.85
C ILE A 307 14.36 8.74 2.65
N ALA A 308 13.82 8.17 3.72
CA ALA A 308 13.04 6.93 3.71
C ALA A 308 11.58 7.23 4.09
N ILE A 309 10.65 6.86 3.21
CA ILE A 309 9.21 7.06 3.40
C ILE A 309 8.52 5.70 3.25
N GLY A 310 7.92 5.22 4.34
CA GLY A 310 7.22 3.94 4.38
C GLY A 310 5.79 3.99 3.84
N ASP A 311 5.45 4.93 2.97
CA ASP A 311 4.13 5.03 2.34
C ASP A 311 4.28 5.66 0.95
N LEU A 312 3.64 5.09 -0.08
CA LEU A 312 3.52 5.72 -1.40
C LEU A 312 2.20 6.49 -1.54
N THR A 313 1.15 6.04 -0.86
CA THR A 313 -0.23 6.49 -1.09
C THR A 313 -0.43 7.99 -0.92
N PHE A 314 0.27 8.65 0.00
CA PHE A 314 0.15 10.10 0.20
C PHE A 314 0.51 10.93 -1.05
N LEU A 315 1.29 10.37 -1.99
CA LEU A 315 1.66 11.02 -3.26
C LEU A 315 0.64 10.80 -4.37
N LEU A 316 -0.27 9.83 -4.19
CA LEU A 316 -1.23 9.50 -5.23
C LEU A 316 -2.27 10.61 -5.36
N ASP A 317 -2.66 10.95 -6.58
CA ASP A 317 -3.59 12.05 -6.85
C ASP A 317 -4.90 11.99 -6.03
N PRO A 318 -5.52 10.82 -5.76
CA PRO A 318 -6.70 10.74 -4.89
C PRO A 318 -6.46 11.13 -3.41
N PHE A 319 -5.21 11.12 -2.95
CA PHE A 319 -4.86 11.22 -1.53
C PHE A 319 -3.93 12.39 -1.19
N HIS A 320 -3.32 13.02 -2.19
CA HIS A 320 -2.38 14.12 -1.98
C HIS A 320 -3.04 15.40 -1.41
N ASP A 321 -4.33 15.61 -1.65
CA ASP A 321 -5.09 16.76 -1.13
C ASP A 321 -5.67 16.51 0.28
N ILE A 322 -5.40 15.35 0.90
CA ILE A 322 -5.92 15.01 2.23
C ILE A 322 -4.93 15.45 3.31
N GLY A 323 -5.42 16.15 4.34
CA GLY A 323 -4.58 16.73 5.39
C GLY A 323 -3.56 17.72 4.80
N ASP A 324 -2.33 17.71 5.33
CA ASP A 324 -1.21 18.49 4.82
C ASP A 324 -0.32 17.71 3.82
N ASN A 325 -0.81 16.60 3.23
CA ASN A 325 -0.03 15.77 2.31
C ASN A 325 0.54 16.59 1.13
N LYS A 326 -0.25 17.53 0.59
CA LYS A 326 0.18 18.47 -0.45
C LYS A 326 1.31 19.38 0.01
N ASN A 327 1.24 19.92 1.23
CA ASN A 327 2.29 20.76 1.80
C ASN A 327 3.58 19.95 2.00
N PHE A 328 3.46 18.68 2.38
CA PHE A 328 4.61 17.79 2.50
C PHE A 328 5.24 17.48 1.13
N LEU A 329 4.44 17.26 0.08
CA LEU A 329 4.93 17.17 -1.29
C LEU A 329 5.67 18.45 -1.72
N GLU A 330 5.14 19.63 -1.41
CA GLU A 330 5.84 20.90 -1.68
C GLU A 330 7.19 20.99 -0.98
N ASN A 331 7.27 20.54 0.28
CA ASN A 331 8.52 20.51 1.02
C ASN A 331 9.52 19.48 0.44
N LEU A 332 9.03 18.32 -0.04
CA LEU A 332 9.86 17.35 -0.76
C LEU A 332 10.45 17.94 -2.04
N VAL A 333 9.65 18.65 -2.84
CA VAL A 333 10.14 19.30 -4.06
C VAL A 333 11.15 20.42 -3.76
N LYS A 334 10.91 21.22 -2.70
CA LYS A 334 11.90 22.21 -2.22
C LYS A 334 13.20 21.54 -1.79
N PHE A 335 13.12 20.44 -1.06
CA PHE A 335 14.28 19.65 -0.66
C PHE A 335 15.05 19.13 -1.89
N ILE A 336 14.35 18.58 -2.89
CA ILE A 336 14.96 18.11 -4.15
C ILE A 336 15.71 19.25 -4.84
N LYS A 337 15.07 20.42 -4.99
CA LYS A 337 15.65 21.59 -5.67
C LYS A 337 16.97 22.05 -5.03
N GLY A 338 17.04 22.03 -3.69
CA GLY A 338 18.18 22.51 -2.91
C GLY A 338 17.94 23.90 -2.35
#